data_AF-A0A0F9CUH9-F1
#
_entry.id   AF-A0A0F9CUH9-F1
#
_cell.length_a   1.000
_cell.length_b   1.000
_cell.length_c   1.000
_cell.angle_alpha   90.00
_cell.angle_beta   90.00
_cell.angle_gamma   90.00
#
_symmetry.space_group_name_H-M   'P 1'
#
loop_
_entity.id
_entity.type
_entity.pdbx_description
1 polymer ?
#
loop_
_entity_poly.entity_id
_entity_poly.type
_entity_poly.pdbx_seq_one_letter_code
_entity_poly.pdbx_strand_id
1 'polypeptide(L)' 'PELDVAQARADMVQEAQQLVGAHADVGAILLECTNMVPYAPDVAAATGRPVHSIHSYLNWFHAGLQPPRFA' A
#
# COMPACT_ATOMS: atom_id res chain seq x y z
N PRO A 1 -17.42 -7.29 17.80
CA PRO A 1 -17.54 -6.25 16.75
C PRO A 1 -16.90 -6.74 15.45
N GLU A 2 -17.57 -6.52 14.32
CA GLU A 2 -17.04 -6.85 12.99
C GLU A 2 -16.31 -5.62 12.41
N LEU A 3 -15.32 -5.85 11.55
CA LEU A 3 -14.58 -4.78 10.89
C LEU A 3 -15.45 -4.12 9.83
N ASP A 4 -15.62 -2.80 9.89
CA ASP A 4 -16.15 -2.02 8.77
C ASP A 4 -15.04 -1.74 7.76
N VAL A 5 -15.06 -2.48 6.66
CA VAL A 5 -14.04 -2.40 5.60
C VAL A 5 -14.10 -1.06 4.86
N ALA A 6 -15.28 -0.46 4.73
CA ALA A 6 -15.44 0.82 4.04
C ALA A 6 -14.86 1.96 4.89
N GLN A 7 -15.16 1.94 6.20
CA GLN A 7 -14.57 2.89 7.13
C GLN A 7 -13.05 2.73 7.20
N ALA A 8 -12.54 1.51 7.33
CA ALA A 8 -11.10 1.26 7.36
C ALA A 8 -10.38 1.74 6.09
N ARG A 9 -11.02 1.63 4.91
CA ARG A 9 -10.48 2.17 3.65
C ARG A 9 -10.41 3.70 3.68
N ALA A 10 -11.46 4.35 4.15
CA ALA A 10 -11.50 5.81 4.27
C ALA A 10 -10.43 6.32 5.25
N ASP A 11 -10.29 5.67 6.40
CA ASP A 11 -9.28 5.98 7.40
C ASP A 11 -7.87 5.84 6.81
N MET A 12 -7.60 4.73 6.10
CA MET A 12 -6.30 4.49 5.45
C MET A 12 -5.93 5.58 4.45
N VAL A 13 -6.89 6.04 3.64
CA VAL A 13 -6.66 7.12 2.67
C VAL A 13 -6.44 8.46 3.38
N GLN A 14 -7.28 8.77 4.38
CA GLN A 14 -7.18 10.01 5.14
C GLN A 14 -5.80 10.13 5.81
N GLU A 15 -5.38 9.10 6.54
CA GLU A 15 -4.10 9.11 7.27
C GLU A 15 -2.91 9.23 6.31
N ALA A 16 -2.97 8.56 5.16
CA ALA A 16 -1.92 8.67 4.17
C ALA A 16 -1.83 10.08 3.55
N GLN A 17 -2.96 10.75 3.30
CA GLN A 17 -3.00 12.13 2.83
C GLN A 17 -2.45 13.10 3.88
N GLN A 18 -2.79 12.89 5.16
CA GLN A 18 -2.24 13.69 6.27
C GLN A 18 -0.72 13.52 6.37
N LEU A 19 -0.22 12.28 6.28
CA LEU A 19 1.21 11.98 6.30
C LEU A 19 1.98 12.75 5.22
N VAL A 20 1.54 12.68 3.97
CA VAL A 20 2.24 13.36 2.86
C VAL A 20 2.03 14.88 2.87
N GLY A 21 0.95 15.37 3.47
CA GLY A 21 0.70 16.80 3.66
C GLY A 21 1.56 17.40 4.77
N ALA A 22 1.81 16.65 5.85
CA ALA A 22 2.67 17.06 6.96
C ALA A 22 4.17 16.93 6.64
N HIS A 23 4.55 16.01 5.75
CA HIS A 23 5.94 15.71 5.41
C HIS A 23 6.13 15.72 3.89
N ALA A 24 6.48 16.90 3.35
CA ALA A 24 6.60 17.11 1.91
C ALA A 24 7.70 16.26 1.24
N ASP A 25 8.68 15.80 2.02
CA ASP A 25 9.82 14.96 1.61
C ASP A 25 9.47 13.47 1.50
N VAL A 26 8.28 13.03 1.90
CA VAL A 26 7.84 11.63 1.79
C VAL A 26 7.76 11.21 0.32
N GLY A 27 8.79 10.51 -0.16
CA GLY A 27 8.88 10.05 -1.55
C GLY A 27 8.00 8.84 -1.87
N ALA A 28 7.71 7.98 -0.90
CA ALA A 28 6.94 6.74 -1.04
C ALA A 28 6.36 6.30 0.31
N ILE A 29 5.38 5.40 0.29
CA ILE A 29 4.71 4.84 1.47
C ILE A 29 4.93 3.33 1.53
N LEU A 30 5.25 2.79 2.71
CA LEU A 30 5.33 1.35 2.97
C LEU A 30 4.17 0.90 3.86
N LEU A 31 3.40 -0.08 3.39
CA LEU A 31 2.39 -0.78 4.17
C LEU A 31 2.97 -2.10 4.69
N GLU A 32 3.38 -2.09 5.96
CA GLU A 32 4.02 -3.25 6.60
C GLU A 32 3.02 -4.35 6.99
N CYS A 33 1.82 -3.98 7.44
CA CYS A 33 0.83 -4.94 7.92
C CYS A 33 0.03 -5.53 6.76
N THR A 34 -0.16 -6.86 6.78
CA THR A 34 -0.91 -7.59 5.75
C THR A 34 -2.35 -7.10 5.61
N ASN A 35 -2.97 -6.62 6.71
CA ASN A 35 -4.34 -6.09 6.69
C ASN A 35 -4.46 -4.76 5.95
N MET A 36 -3.35 -4.04 5.75
CA MET A 36 -3.34 -2.76 5.03
C MET A 36 -3.18 -2.95 3.52
N VAL A 37 -2.67 -4.10 3.08
CA VAL A 37 -2.37 -4.43 1.67
C VAL A 37 -3.56 -4.16 0.74
N PRO A 38 -4.83 -4.53 1.08
CA PRO A 38 -5.96 -4.30 0.18
C PRO A 38 -6.28 -2.83 -0.10
N TYR A 39 -5.69 -1.90 0.65
CA TYR A 39 -5.90 -0.45 0.50
C TYR A 39 -4.75 0.26 -0.22
N ALA A 40 -3.68 -0.47 -0.57
CA ALA A 40 -2.52 0.11 -1.27
C ALA A 40 -2.89 0.88 -2.55
N PRO A 41 -3.81 0.39 -3.43
CA PRO A 41 -4.18 1.12 -4.64
C PRO A 41 -4.89 2.44 -4.35
N ASP A 42 -5.80 2.47 -3.36
CA ASP A 42 -6.54 3.69 -2.99
C ASP A 42 -5.60 4.73 -2.39
N VAL A 43 -4.67 4.29 -1.52
CA VAL A 43 -3.65 5.16 -0.94
C VAL A 43 -2.74 5.74 -2.03
N ALA A 44 -2.32 4.93 -3.01
CA ALA A 44 -1.49 5.39 -4.12
C ALA A 44 -2.23 6.44 -4.96
N ALA A 45 -3.49 6.18 -5.29
CA ALA A 45 -4.32 7.10 -6.06
C ALA A 45 -4.55 8.43 -5.32
N ALA A 46 -4.83 8.37 -4.02
CA ALA A 46 -5.17 9.55 -3.21
C ALA A 46 -3.97 10.44 -2.85
N THR A 47 -2.77 9.85 -2.74
CA THR A 47 -1.54 10.57 -2.37
C THR A 47 -0.66 10.93 -3.57
N GLY A 48 -0.85 10.26 -4.71
CA GLY A 48 0.03 10.39 -5.87
C GLY A 48 1.45 9.87 -5.63
N ARG A 49 1.68 9.09 -4.57
CA ARG A 49 2.98 8.52 -4.22
C ARG A 49 3.06 7.03 -4.55
N PRO A 50 4.25 6.50 -4.85
CA PRO A 50 4.47 5.05 -4.87
C PRO A 50 4.10 4.44 -3.51
N VAL A 51 3.33 3.35 -3.55
CA VAL A 51 2.96 2.59 -2.35
C VAL A 51 3.50 1.17 -2.50
N HIS A 52 4.37 0.79 -1.57
CA HIS A 52 4.90 -0.55 -1.44
C HIS A 52 4.21 -1.27 -0.29
N SER A 53 4.13 -2.59 -0.39
CA SER A 53 3.57 -3.43 0.67
C SER A 53 4.32 -4.75 0.75
N ILE A 54 4.14 -5.46 1.86
CA ILE A 54 4.68 -6.81 2.03
C ILE A 54 4.30 -7.74 0.87
N HIS A 55 3.08 -7.61 0.33
CA HIS A 55 2.63 -8.40 -0.82
C HIS A 55 3.40 -8.06 -2.11
N SER A 56 3.57 -6.77 -2.42
CA SER A 56 4.34 -6.35 -3.60
C SER A 56 5.81 -6.79 -3.51
N TYR A 57 6.40 -6.71 -2.32
CA TYR A 57 7.77 -7.15 -2.05
C TYR A 57 7.91 -8.65 -2.26
N LEU A 58 7.02 -9.46 -1.67
CA LEU A 58 7.08 -10.91 -1.80
C LEU A 58 6.91 -11.37 -3.25
N ASN A 59 6.01 -10.75 -4.02
CA ASN A 59 5.84 -11.08 -5.43
C ASN A 59 7.10 -10.77 -6.26
N TRP A 60 7.71 -9.61 -6.04
CA TRP A 60 8.98 -9.26 -6.68
C TRP A 60 10.11 -10.22 -6.27
N PHE A 61 10.24 -10.50 -4.97
CA PHE A 61 11.27 -11.39 -4.44
C PHE A 61 11.13 -12.81 -4.97
N HIS A 62 9.91 -13.36 -4.96
CA HIS A 62 9.63 -14.67 -5.53
C HIS A 62 9.92 -14.74 -7.03
N ALA A 63 9.64 -13.68 -7.80
CA ALA A 63 9.99 -13.64 -9.23
C ALA A 63 11.50 -13.64 -9.49
N GLY A 64 12.32 -13.13 -8.55
CA GLY A 64 13.78 -13.22 -8.62
C GLY A 64 14.31 -14.61 -8.27
N LEU A 65 13.67 -15.32 -7.35
CA LEU A 65 14.03 -16.69 -6.96
C LEU A 65 13.57 -17.74 -7.98
N GLN A 66 12.37 -17.54 -8.54
CA GLN A 66 11.76 -18.43 -9.52
C GLN A 66 11.11 -17.59 -10.63
N PRO A 67 11.86 -17.26 -11.69
CA PRO A 67 11.35 -16.45 -12.79
C PRO A 67 10.06 -17.03 -13.41
N PRO A 68 9.01 -16.20 -13.59
CA PRO A 68 7.77 -16.66 -14.20
C PRO A 68 7.99 -17.10 -15.65
N ARG A 69 7.25 -18.14 -16.08
CA ARG A 69 7.15 -18.53 -17.49
C ARG A 69 5.97 -17.80 -18.12
N PHE A 70 6.24 -17.05 -19.19
CA PHE A 70 5.21 -16.40 -20.00
C PHE A 70 4.88 -17.28 -21.20
N ALA A 71 3.59 -17.37 -21.55
CA ALA A 71 3.08 -18.10 -22.72
C ALA A 71 2.71 -17.13 -23.84
#